data_AF-A0A5C8IZI5-F1
#
_entry.id   AF-A0A5C8IZI5-F1
#
_cell.length_a   1.000
_cell.length_b   1.000
_cell.length_c   1.000
_cell.angle_alpha   90.00
_cell.angle_beta   90.00
_cell.angle_gamma   90.00
#
_symmetry.space_group_name_H-M   'P 1'
#
loop_
_entity.id
_entity.type
_entity.pdbx_description
1 polymer ?
#
loop_
_entity_poly.entity_id
_entity_poly.type
_entity_poly.pdbx_seq_one_letter_code
_entity_poly.pdbx_strand_id
1 'polypeptide(L)'
;MNMADIHKAIEAEIQRRPYAKLIKSKDPRVRFQALRNFYRAADREIQQAGRAEWGIDPYEVDWLNVFTHIERALWHDIRAADAVLYPQYPIGPFFVDFGNPVAKVAVECDGFAYHQDKAKDASRDEELRKLGWSVCRLTGSECIRDMNEETLEKSVPRQMVDRLMLSHGIGRCA
;
A
#
# COMPACT_ATOMS: atom_id res chain seq x y z
N MET A 1 -9.50 -22.00 -10.66
CA MET A 1 -8.08 -21.94 -11.06
C MET A 1 -7.62 -23.35 -11.39
N ASN A 2 -6.96 -23.57 -12.52
CA ASN A 2 -6.52 -24.92 -12.90
C ASN A 2 -5.11 -25.22 -12.30
N MET A 3 -4.63 -26.46 -12.41
CA MET A 3 -3.33 -26.86 -11.85
C MET A 3 -2.13 -26.11 -12.44
N ALA A 4 -2.21 -25.70 -13.72
CA ALA A 4 -1.14 -24.95 -14.37
C ALA A 4 -1.09 -23.51 -13.85
N ASP A 5 -2.24 -22.89 -13.60
CA ASP A 5 -2.34 -21.56 -13.01
C ASP A 5 -1.78 -21.56 -11.58
N ILE A 6 -2.11 -22.59 -10.78
CA ILE A 6 -1.56 -22.77 -9.42
C ILE A 6 -0.04 -22.90 -9.46
N HIS A 7 0.50 -23.74 -10.35
CA HIS A 7 1.95 -23.93 -10.47
C HIS A 7 2.66 -22.62 -10.83
N LYS A 8 2.12 -21.90 -11.81
CA LYS A 8 2.67 -20.61 -12.25
C LYS A 8 2.65 -19.55 -11.14
N ALA A 9 1.58 -19.50 -10.34
CA ALA A 9 1.50 -18.59 -9.20
C ALA A 9 2.57 -18.92 -8.14
N ILE A 10 2.77 -20.22 -7.84
CA ILE A 10 3.80 -20.69 -6.91
C ILE A 10 5.21 -20.35 -7.42
N GLU A 11 5.48 -20.57 -8.71
CA GLU A 11 6.77 -20.23 -9.32
C GLU A 11 7.06 -18.73 -9.23
N ALA A 12 6.07 -17.90 -9.51
CA ALA A 12 6.21 -16.45 -9.45
C ALA A 12 6.46 -15.97 -8.00
N GLU A 13 5.76 -16.54 -7.03
CA GLU A 13 6.01 -16.28 -5.61
C GLU A 13 7.45 -16.70 -5.21
N ILE A 14 7.91 -17.88 -5.65
CA ILE A 14 9.28 -18.37 -5.40
C ILE A 14 10.33 -17.38 -5.93
N GLN A 15 10.10 -16.77 -7.09
CA GLN A 15 10.98 -15.75 -7.65
C GLN A 15 11.02 -14.47 -6.82
N ARG A 16 9.91 -14.10 -6.17
CA ARG A 16 9.82 -12.91 -5.31
C ARG A 16 10.38 -13.13 -3.90
N ARG A 17 10.37 -14.36 -3.38
CA ARG A 17 10.81 -14.71 -2.01
C ARG A 17 12.17 -14.14 -1.58
N PRO A 18 13.24 -14.14 -2.41
CA PRO A 18 14.51 -13.53 -2.03
C PRO A 18 14.39 -12.04 -1.73
N TYR A 19 13.58 -11.30 -2.49
CA TYR A 19 13.34 -9.89 -2.27
C TYR A 19 12.47 -9.67 -1.03
N ALA A 20 11.39 -10.45 -0.88
CA ALA A 20 10.50 -10.38 0.29
C ALA A 20 11.28 -10.54 1.61
N LYS A 21 12.23 -11.47 1.67
CA LYS A 21 13.11 -11.68 2.83
C LYS A 21 14.02 -10.50 3.15
N LEU A 22 14.41 -9.70 2.15
CA LEU A 22 15.32 -8.56 2.30
C LEU A 22 14.58 -7.26 2.64
N ILE A 23 13.26 -7.18 2.43
CA ILE A 23 12.46 -5.98 2.77
C ILE A 23 12.56 -5.65 4.26
N LYS A 24 12.67 -6.64 5.15
CA LYS A 24 12.85 -6.43 6.60
C LYS A 24 14.27 -5.99 7.01
N SER A 25 15.18 -5.78 6.06
CA SER A 25 16.54 -5.31 6.37
C SER A 25 16.50 -3.95 7.08
N LYS A 26 17.37 -3.78 8.08
CA LYS A 26 17.59 -2.50 8.74
C LYS A 26 18.46 -1.55 7.90
N ASP A 27 19.17 -2.05 6.89
CA ASP A 27 19.88 -1.22 5.92
C ASP A 27 18.86 -0.65 4.91
N PRO A 28 18.65 0.68 4.87
CA PRO A 28 17.68 1.30 3.97
C PRO A 28 17.98 1.04 2.50
N ARG A 29 19.26 0.96 2.09
CA ARG A 29 19.64 0.71 0.70
C ARG A 29 19.22 -0.69 0.27
N VAL A 30 19.52 -1.68 1.09
CA VAL A 30 19.11 -3.08 0.85
C VAL A 30 17.60 -3.19 0.83
N ARG A 31 16.91 -2.60 1.80
CA ARG A 31 15.45 -2.61 1.90
C ARG A 31 14.77 -1.97 0.69
N PHE A 32 15.17 -0.76 0.30
CA PHE A 32 14.56 -0.06 -0.83
C PHE A 32 14.85 -0.73 -2.16
N GLN A 33 16.06 -1.29 -2.34
CA GLN A 33 16.36 -2.09 -3.53
C GLN A 33 15.51 -3.37 -3.57
N ALA A 34 15.31 -4.03 -2.43
CA ALA A 34 14.46 -5.21 -2.31
C ALA A 34 12.99 -4.90 -2.63
N LEU A 35 12.42 -3.81 -2.09
CA LEU A 35 11.06 -3.36 -2.41
C LEU A 35 10.89 -3.12 -3.92
N ARG A 36 11.84 -2.42 -4.55
CA ARG A 36 11.79 -2.18 -6.01
C ARG A 36 11.84 -3.46 -6.81
N ASN A 37 12.73 -4.39 -6.45
CA ASN A 37 12.85 -5.67 -7.15
C ASN A 37 11.62 -6.56 -6.93
N PHE A 38 11.06 -6.57 -5.72
CA PHE A 38 9.84 -7.29 -5.38
C PHE A 38 8.67 -6.81 -6.24
N TYR A 39 8.39 -5.50 -6.24
CA TYR A 39 7.28 -4.96 -7.02
C TYR A 39 7.52 -5.00 -8.53
N ARG A 40 8.78 -4.90 -9.01
CA ARG A 40 9.08 -5.13 -10.43
C ARG A 40 8.76 -6.55 -10.85
N ALA A 41 9.05 -7.54 -10.00
CA ALA A 41 8.73 -8.94 -10.28
C ALA A 41 7.22 -9.23 -10.18
N ALA A 42 6.49 -8.48 -9.36
CA ALA A 42 5.03 -8.60 -9.20
C ALA A 42 4.21 -7.79 -10.22
N ASP A 43 4.80 -6.81 -10.90
CA ASP A 43 4.07 -5.80 -11.68
C ASP A 43 3.11 -6.45 -12.68
N ARG A 44 3.56 -7.45 -13.43
CA ARG A 44 2.72 -8.14 -14.41
C ARG A 44 1.44 -8.72 -13.78
N GLU A 45 1.55 -9.40 -12.65
CA GLU A 45 0.39 -10.02 -12.00
C GLU A 45 -0.54 -8.97 -11.41
N ILE A 46 0.02 -7.89 -10.83
CA ILE A 46 -0.75 -6.76 -10.33
C ILE A 46 -1.54 -6.07 -11.46
N GLN A 47 -0.90 -5.78 -12.59
CA GLN A 47 -1.57 -5.16 -13.73
C GLN A 47 -2.66 -6.08 -14.32
N GLN A 48 -2.43 -7.39 -14.38
CA GLN A 48 -3.39 -8.37 -14.91
C GLN A 48 -4.61 -8.57 -14.00
N ALA A 49 -4.41 -8.60 -12.68
CA ALA A 49 -5.51 -8.68 -11.72
C ALA A 49 -6.37 -7.40 -11.75
N GLY A 50 -5.75 -6.27 -12.07
CA GLY A 50 -6.43 -4.99 -12.15
C GLY A 50 -6.54 -4.32 -10.78
N ARG A 51 -7.41 -3.30 -10.70
CA ARG A 51 -7.48 -2.42 -9.53
C ARG A 51 -8.23 -3.01 -8.33
N ALA A 52 -9.10 -3.98 -8.56
CA ALA A 52 -10.05 -4.52 -7.59
C ALA A 52 -9.74 -5.96 -7.20
N GLU A 53 -8.58 -6.50 -7.57
CA GLU A 53 -8.13 -7.84 -7.20
C GLU A 53 -6.66 -7.80 -6.81
N TRP A 54 -6.26 -8.69 -5.89
CA TRP A 54 -4.86 -8.85 -5.50
C TRP A 54 -4.15 -9.64 -6.59
N GLY A 55 -3.13 -9.06 -7.21
CA GLY A 55 -2.29 -9.75 -8.19
C GLY A 55 -1.26 -10.68 -7.55
N ILE A 56 -0.91 -10.44 -6.29
CA ILE A 56 -0.02 -11.26 -5.48
C ILE A 56 -0.61 -11.42 -4.09
N ASP A 57 -0.18 -12.43 -3.33
CA ASP A 57 -0.63 -12.57 -1.94
C ASP A 57 -0.15 -11.34 -1.13
N PRO A 58 -1.07 -10.56 -0.53
CA PRO A 58 -0.69 -9.38 0.26
C PRO A 58 0.21 -9.71 1.46
N TYR A 59 0.37 -10.99 1.82
CA TYR A 59 1.19 -11.48 2.93
C TYR A 59 2.48 -12.20 2.49
N GLU A 60 2.88 -12.15 1.20
CA GLU A 60 4.20 -12.66 0.76
C GLU A 60 5.36 -12.01 1.54
N VAL A 61 5.15 -10.79 2.01
CA VAL A 61 6.02 -10.07 2.93
C VAL A 61 5.35 -10.05 4.30
N ASP A 62 6.13 -10.33 5.34
CA ASP A 62 5.69 -10.18 6.73
C ASP A 62 5.63 -8.69 7.11
N TRP A 63 4.59 -8.02 6.61
CA TRP A 63 4.42 -6.59 6.76
C TRP A 63 4.24 -6.15 8.22
N LEU A 64 3.72 -7.02 9.08
CA LEU A 64 3.52 -6.68 10.50
C LEU A 64 4.84 -6.42 11.22
N ASN A 65 5.93 -7.07 10.79
CA ASN A 65 7.29 -6.82 11.28
C ASN A 65 8.03 -5.71 10.51
N VAL A 66 7.36 -5.09 9.54
CA VAL A 66 7.87 -3.98 8.73
C VAL A 66 7.21 -2.66 9.11
N PHE A 67 5.90 -2.66 9.34
CA PHE A 67 5.12 -1.47 9.60
C PHE A 67 5.49 -0.79 10.91
N THR A 68 5.44 0.54 10.87
CA THR A 68 5.25 1.35 12.07
C THR A 68 3.87 1.07 12.70
N HIS A 69 3.68 1.47 13.95
CA HIS A 69 2.37 1.35 14.61
C HIS A 69 1.21 2.04 13.85
N ILE A 70 1.49 3.20 13.22
CA ILE A 70 0.54 4.00 12.44
C ILE A 70 0.15 3.25 11.15
N GLU A 71 1.14 2.78 10.38
CA GLU A 71 0.89 2.01 9.16
C GLU A 71 0.15 0.70 9.46
N ARG A 72 0.47 0.05 10.59
CA ARG A 72 -0.22 -1.16 11.03
C ARG A 72 -1.70 -0.88 11.31
N ALA A 73 -2.03 0.21 11.98
CA ALA A 73 -3.42 0.61 12.24
C ALA A 73 -4.19 0.83 10.93
N LEU A 74 -3.63 1.62 10.00
CA LEU A 74 -4.23 1.81 8.67
C LEU A 74 -4.36 0.49 7.90
N TRP A 75 -3.36 -0.40 7.98
CA TRP A 75 -3.43 -1.71 7.34
C TRP A 75 -4.63 -2.52 7.83
N HIS A 76 -4.92 -2.51 9.14
CA HIS A 76 -6.12 -3.18 9.66
C HIS A 76 -7.40 -2.64 9.03
N ASP A 77 -7.53 -1.32 8.88
CA ASP A 77 -8.69 -0.70 8.24
C ASP A 77 -8.79 -1.02 6.73
N ILE A 78 -7.67 -0.99 6.01
CA ILE A 78 -7.58 -1.40 4.59
C ILE A 78 -8.07 -2.84 4.42
N ARG A 79 -7.60 -3.75 5.28
CA ARG A 79 -7.99 -5.17 5.23
C ARG A 79 -9.45 -5.37 5.61
N ALA A 80 -9.94 -4.68 6.64
CA ALA A 80 -11.34 -4.74 7.03
C ALA A 80 -12.28 -4.16 5.96
N ALA A 81 -11.77 -3.29 5.08
CA ALA A 81 -12.52 -2.71 3.97
C ALA A 81 -12.48 -3.54 2.69
N ASP A 82 -11.62 -4.56 2.66
CA ASP A 82 -11.33 -5.36 1.47
C ASP A 82 -10.88 -4.48 0.27
N ALA A 83 -10.09 -3.45 0.57
CA ALA A 83 -9.47 -2.58 -0.42
C ALA A 83 -8.12 -3.14 -0.89
N VAL A 84 -7.85 -3.04 -2.19
CA VAL A 84 -6.57 -3.42 -2.79
C VAL A 84 -5.60 -2.25 -2.75
N LEU A 85 -4.69 -2.27 -1.78
CA LEU A 85 -3.63 -1.28 -1.62
C LEU A 85 -2.32 -1.97 -1.20
N TYR A 86 -1.32 -1.97 -2.08
CA TYR A 86 -0.03 -2.63 -1.86
C TYR A 86 0.85 -1.80 -0.91
N PRO A 87 1.44 -2.38 0.14
CA PRO A 87 2.23 -1.61 1.11
C PRO A 87 3.61 -1.17 0.59
N GLN A 88 4.09 -0.01 1.02
CA GLN A 88 5.43 0.51 0.72
C GLN A 88 5.71 0.53 -0.80
N TYR A 89 4.73 0.95 -1.59
CA TYR A 89 4.73 0.82 -3.05
C TYR A 89 5.66 1.86 -3.71
N PRO A 90 6.58 1.46 -4.62
CA PRO A 90 7.47 2.38 -5.30
C PRO A 90 6.77 3.14 -6.45
N ILE A 91 6.95 4.46 -6.49
CA ILE A 91 6.46 5.33 -7.58
C ILE A 91 7.60 6.24 -8.03
N GLY A 92 8.17 5.98 -9.21
CA GLY A 92 9.35 6.71 -9.66
C GLY A 92 10.46 6.65 -8.61
N PRO A 93 11.03 7.78 -8.14
CA PRO A 93 12.04 7.80 -7.08
C PRO A 93 11.47 7.59 -5.66
N PHE A 94 10.15 7.68 -5.48
CA PHE A 94 9.49 7.68 -4.18
C PHE A 94 8.95 6.30 -3.76
N PHE A 95 8.55 6.21 -2.51
CA PHE A 95 7.74 5.13 -1.95
C PHE A 95 6.56 5.73 -1.20
N VAL A 96 5.36 5.22 -1.45
CA VAL A 96 4.15 5.57 -0.70
C VAL A 96 3.83 4.47 0.30
N ASP A 97 3.20 4.80 1.43
CA ASP A 97 2.96 3.81 2.48
C ASP A 97 2.01 2.72 2.02
N PHE A 98 1.00 3.09 1.21
CA PHE A 98 0.09 2.16 0.54
C PHE A 98 -0.29 2.68 -0.85
N GLY A 99 -0.33 1.82 -1.87
CA GLY A 99 -0.66 2.26 -3.23
C GLY A 99 -1.32 1.19 -4.09
N ASN A 100 -2.21 1.62 -4.99
CA ASN A 100 -2.79 0.81 -6.05
C ASN A 100 -2.28 1.32 -7.40
N PRO A 101 -1.36 0.62 -8.08
CA PRO A 101 -0.75 1.11 -9.30
C PRO A 101 -1.66 1.07 -10.52
N VAL A 102 -2.72 0.25 -10.50
CA VAL A 102 -3.68 0.16 -11.60
C VAL A 102 -4.64 1.35 -11.56
N ALA A 103 -5.12 1.70 -10.37
CA ALA A 103 -5.96 2.89 -10.15
C ALA A 103 -5.17 4.19 -9.96
N LYS A 104 -3.84 4.10 -9.82
CA LYS A 104 -2.94 5.22 -9.48
C LYS A 104 -3.43 6.03 -8.28
N VAL A 105 -3.72 5.33 -7.18
CA VAL A 105 -4.10 5.97 -5.91
C VAL A 105 -3.16 5.54 -4.80
N ALA A 106 -2.75 6.48 -3.96
CA ALA A 106 -1.86 6.26 -2.85
C ALA A 106 -2.44 6.82 -1.54
N VAL A 107 -2.05 6.19 -0.44
CA VAL A 107 -2.32 6.65 0.92
C VAL A 107 -0.99 6.80 1.65
N GLU A 108 -0.76 7.98 2.25
CA GLU A 108 0.36 8.25 3.13
C GLU A 108 -0.11 8.53 4.55
N CYS A 109 0.67 8.04 5.51
CA CYS A 109 0.51 8.21 6.94
C CYS A 109 1.54 9.23 7.43
N ASP A 110 1.15 10.50 7.50
CA ASP A 110 2.00 11.59 7.93
C ASP A 110 2.18 11.56 9.45
N GLY A 111 3.31 11.04 9.91
CA GLY A 111 3.72 11.21 11.30
C GLY A 111 3.91 12.70 11.66
N PHE A 112 3.87 13.05 12.95
CA PHE A 112 4.02 14.44 13.44
C PHE A 112 5.27 15.18 12.91
N ALA A 113 6.30 14.44 12.46
CA ALA A 113 7.51 14.95 11.84
C ALA A 113 7.33 15.47 10.39
N TYR A 114 6.22 15.16 9.71
CA TYR A 114 5.92 15.58 8.33
C TYR A 114 5.69 17.09 8.19
N HIS A 115 5.53 17.83 9.30
CA HIS A 115 5.33 19.27 9.26
C HIS A 115 6.61 20.12 9.19
N GLN A 116 7.80 19.50 9.15
CA GLN A 116 9.06 20.24 9.27
C GLN A 116 9.63 20.76 7.93
N ASP A 117 9.22 20.24 6.77
CA ASP A 117 9.77 20.68 5.46
C ASP A 117 8.71 20.74 4.34
N LYS A 118 7.69 21.59 4.55
CA LYS A 118 6.53 21.76 3.66
C LYS A 118 6.88 21.99 2.18
N ALA A 119 8.05 22.56 1.88
CA ALA A 119 8.50 22.81 0.51
C ALA A 119 8.92 21.53 -0.22
N LYS A 120 9.58 20.60 0.48
CA LYS A 120 9.94 19.28 -0.09
C LYS A 120 8.70 18.41 -0.30
N ASP A 121 7.75 18.47 0.62
CA ASP A 121 6.49 17.72 0.49
C ASP A 121 5.66 18.23 -0.69
N ALA A 122 5.60 19.56 -0.90
CA ALA A 122 4.93 20.13 -2.07
C ALA A 122 5.55 19.68 -3.40
N SER A 123 6.89 19.58 -3.47
CA SER A 123 7.58 19.08 -4.68
C SER A 123 7.30 17.60 -4.92
N ARG A 124 7.28 16.79 -3.86
CA ARG A 124 6.95 15.36 -3.93
C ARG A 124 5.52 15.14 -4.42
N ASP A 125 4.56 15.86 -3.86
CA ASP A 125 3.15 15.74 -4.22
C ASP A 125 2.91 16.18 -5.67
N GLU A 126 3.60 17.24 -6.10
CA GLU A 126 3.59 17.69 -7.50
C GLU A 126 4.08 16.59 -8.45
N GLU A 127 5.19 15.92 -8.12
CA GLU A 127 5.76 14.86 -8.94
C GLU A 127 4.84 13.63 -9.00
N LEU A 128 4.28 13.19 -7.87
CA LEU A 128 3.31 12.09 -7.85
C LEU A 128 2.08 12.42 -8.70
N ARG A 129 1.57 13.66 -8.60
CA ARG A 129 0.46 14.11 -9.44
C ARG A 129 0.83 14.16 -10.92
N LYS A 130 2.03 14.60 -11.28
CA LYS A 130 2.53 14.57 -12.68
C LYS A 130 2.62 13.14 -13.23
N LEU A 131 2.87 12.15 -12.38
CA LEU A 131 2.82 10.72 -12.73
C LEU A 131 1.37 10.18 -12.83
N GLY A 132 0.38 11.02 -12.54
CA GLY A 132 -1.05 10.73 -12.60
C GLY A 132 -1.59 10.06 -11.35
N TRP A 133 -0.92 10.21 -10.20
CA TRP A 133 -1.38 9.64 -8.94
C TRP A 133 -2.27 10.60 -8.14
N SER A 134 -3.36 10.05 -7.62
CA SER A 134 -4.16 10.66 -6.56
C SER A 134 -3.57 10.25 -5.21
N VAL A 135 -3.10 11.20 -4.40
CA VAL A 135 -2.50 10.93 -3.08
C VAL A 135 -3.43 11.44 -1.99
N CYS A 136 -3.77 10.57 -1.04
CA CYS A 136 -4.50 10.93 0.18
C CYS A 136 -3.58 10.80 1.39
N ARG A 137 -3.68 11.74 2.33
CA ARG A 137 -2.83 11.81 3.51
C ARG A 137 -3.68 11.73 4.77
N LEU A 138 -3.21 10.95 5.75
CA LEU A 138 -3.73 10.91 7.11
C LEU A 138 -2.63 11.32 8.06
N THR A 139 -2.94 12.18 9.03
CA THR A 139 -2.04 12.38 10.16
C THR A 139 -1.90 11.10 10.97
N GLY A 140 -0.77 10.94 11.67
CA GLY A 140 -0.55 9.80 12.56
C GLY A 140 -1.63 9.68 13.64
N SER A 141 -2.17 10.81 14.13
CA SER A 141 -3.30 10.83 15.07
C SER A 141 -4.61 10.33 14.45
N GLU A 142 -4.87 10.64 13.18
CA GLU A 142 -6.06 10.14 12.48
C GLU A 142 -5.95 8.64 12.24
N CYS A 143 -4.74 8.13 11.94
CA CYS A 143 -4.50 6.71 11.71
C CYS A 143 -4.79 5.81 12.91
N ILE A 144 -4.56 6.31 14.12
CA ILE A 144 -4.72 5.53 15.37
C ILE A 144 -6.12 5.74 15.97
N ARG A 145 -6.92 6.68 15.44
CA ARG A 145 -8.24 6.98 16.01
C ARG A 145 -9.24 5.89 15.66
N ASP A 146 -9.64 5.12 16.66
CA ASP A 146 -10.65 4.07 16.53
C ASP A 146 -12.05 4.63 16.19
N MET A 147 -12.94 3.69 15.85
CA MET A 147 -14.38 3.93 15.68
C MET A 147 -14.95 4.58 16.95
N ASN A 148 -15.88 5.52 16.77
CA ASN A 148 -16.60 6.08 17.91
C ASN A 148 -17.70 5.08 18.35
N GLU A 149 -17.59 4.53 19.56
CA GLU A 149 -18.51 3.50 20.06
C GLU A 149 -19.94 4.02 20.31
N GLU A 150 -20.09 5.30 20.67
CA GLU A 150 -21.40 5.90 20.97
C GLU A 150 -22.19 6.20 19.69
N THR A 151 -21.52 6.68 18.66
CA THR A 151 -22.13 7.08 17.38
C THR A 151 -22.07 5.98 16.32
N LEU A 152 -21.28 4.92 16.57
CA LEU A 152 -20.91 3.88 15.61
C LEU A 152 -20.26 4.44 14.33
N GLU A 153 -19.74 5.67 14.40
CA GLU A 153 -19.02 6.29 13.29
C GLU A 153 -17.70 5.57 13.05
N LYS A 154 -17.53 5.09 11.82
CA LYS A 154 -16.28 4.49 11.33
C LYS A 154 -15.08 5.39 11.63
N SER A 155 -13.92 4.78 11.86
CA SER A 155 -12.64 5.49 12.03
C SER A 155 -12.36 6.42 10.83
N VAL A 156 -11.58 7.48 11.04
CA VAL A 156 -11.18 8.40 9.94
C VAL A 156 -10.47 7.64 8.80
N PRO A 157 -9.53 6.71 9.08
CA PRO A 157 -8.90 5.94 8.04
C PRO A 157 -9.91 5.06 7.29
N ARG A 158 -10.86 4.44 8.01
CA ARG A 158 -11.90 3.64 7.36
C ARG A 158 -12.80 4.46 6.44
N GLN A 159 -13.24 5.64 6.87
CA GLN A 159 -14.03 6.54 6.02
C GLN A 159 -13.27 6.97 4.75
N MET A 160 -11.97 7.23 4.89
CA MET A 160 -11.11 7.53 3.75
C MET A 160 -10.98 6.35 2.80
N VAL A 161 -10.71 5.14 3.31
CA VAL A 161 -10.61 3.92 2.48
C VAL A 161 -11.92 3.67 1.73
N ASP A 162 -13.07 3.79 2.39
CA ASP A 162 -14.38 3.66 1.76
C ASP A 162 -14.55 4.68 0.60
N ARG A 163 -14.12 5.93 0.80
CA ARG A 163 -14.14 6.96 -0.26
C ARG A 163 -13.23 6.59 -1.43
N LEU A 164 -12.05 6.05 -1.17
CA LEU A 164 -11.14 5.60 -2.23
C LEU A 164 -11.73 4.44 -3.03
N MET A 165 -12.38 3.48 -2.35
CA MET A 165 -13.09 2.39 -3.02
C MET A 165 -14.18 2.93 -3.95
N LEU A 166 -15.00 3.88 -3.48
CA LEU A 166 -16.07 4.49 -4.28
C LEU A 166 -15.53 5.29 -5.49
N SER A 167 -14.45 6.04 -5.29
CA SER A 167 -13.94 6.97 -6.33
C SER A 167 -12.98 6.31 -7.32
N HIS A 168 -12.22 5.29 -6.91
CA HIS A 168 -11.17 4.67 -7.73
C HIS A 168 -11.47 3.21 -8.09
N GLY A 169 -12.49 2.59 -7.46
CA GLY A 169 -12.90 1.22 -7.74
C GLY A 169 -11.89 0.18 -7.25
N ILE A 170 -11.23 0.44 -6.12
CA ILE A 170 -10.17 -0.43 -5.57
C ILE A 170 -10.68 -1.50 -4.57
N GLY A 171 -11.99 -1.54 -4.32
CA GLY A 171 -12.59 -2.55 -3.44
C GLY A 171 -12.78 -3.88 -4.16
N ARG A 172 -12.47 -5.00 -3.50
CA ARG A 172 -12.63 -6.36 -4.05
C ARG A 172 -14.07 -6.88 -4.00
N CYS A 173 -15.06 -6.00 -4.18
CA CYS A 173 -16.48 -6.26 -3.92
C CYS A 173 -16.93 -7.72 -4.13
N ALA A 174 -17.62 -8.24 -3.10
CA ALA A 174 -18.40 -9.48 -3.12
C ALA A 174 -19.40 -9.54 -4.28
#